data_AF-A0A9W6FTT4-F1
#
_entry.id   AF-A0A9W6FTT4-F1
#
_cell.length_a   1.000
_cell.length_b   1.000
_cell.length_c   1.000
_cell.angle_alpha   90.00
_cell.angle_beta   90.00
_cell.angle_gamma   90.00
#
_symmetry.space_group_name_H-M   'P 1'
#
loop_
_entity.id
_entity.type
_entity.pdbx_description
1 polymer ?
#
loop_
_entity_poly.entity_id
_entity_poly.type
_entity_poly.pdbx_seq_one_letter_code
_entity_poly.pdbx_strand_id
1 'polypeptide(L)'
;MLNLLSNTESYMSFYHTVLSLNGENMHLGRASHVQVFRLPDDWAHPGITHSVRFYDGRYYRELLGAASIELESDTVVLDMGQGKVYRFVKQAARRDVNKTQA
;
A
#
# COMPACT_ATOMS: atom_id res chain seq x y z
N MET A 1 3.49 -18.13 11.52
CA MET A 1 2.10 -17.67 11.31
C MET A 1 2.01 -16.26 11.88
N LEU A 2 1.99 -15.23 11.04
CA LEU A 2 1.79 -13.85 11.50
C LEU A 2 0.28 -13.60 11.56
N ASN A 3 -0.25 -13.53 12.78
CA ASN A 3 -1.61 -13.06 13.05
C ASN A 3 -1.70 -11.60 12.62
N LEU A 4 -2.39 -11.34 11.51
CA LEU A 4 -2.86 -10.00 11.16
C LEU A 4 -3.92 -9.60 12.19
N LEU A 5 -3.50 -8.68 13.05
CA LEU A 5 -4.18 -8.18 14.25
C LEU A 5 -5.70 -8.02 14.08
N SER A 6 -6.42 -8.72 14.94
CA SER A 6 -7.83 -8.49 15.23
C SER A 6 -7.99 -7.26 16.15
N ASN A 7 -9.10 -6.56 15.94
CA ASN A 7 -9.76 -5.56 16.77
C ASN A 7 -9.31 -4.07 16.69
N THR A 8 -10.16 -3.33 15.97
CA THR A 8 -10.75 -2.03 16.34
C THR A 8 -9.81 -0.88 16.67
N GLU A 9 -9.43 -0.14 15.61
CA GLU A 9 -9.52 1.34 15.47
C GLU A 9 -8.84 1.77 14.15
N SER A 10 -9.29 1.24 13.00
CA SER A 10 -8.84 1.79 11.72
C SER A 10 -9.68 3.01 11.37
N TYR A 11 -9.30 4.16 11.95
CA TYR A 11 -9.51 5.43 11.27
C TYR A 11 -9.02 5.28 9.82
N MET A 12 -9.75 5.86 8.85
CA MET A 12 -9.37 5.81 7.43
C MET A 12 -7.88 6.16 7.26
N SER A 13 -7.05 5.14 7.01
CA SER A 13 -5.63 5.33 6.76
C SER A 13 -5.46 5.77 5.31
N PHE A 14 -4.79 6.90 5.12
CA PHE A 14 -4.44 7.41 3.80
C PHE A 14 -2.99 7.06 3.49
N TYR A 15 -2.77 6.67 2.24
CA TYR A 15 -1.47 6.32 1.71
C TYR A 15 -1.12 7.30 0.60
N HIS A 16 0.12 7.74 0.55
CA HIS A 16 0.65 8.34 -0.66
C HIS A 16 1.01 7.24 -1.64
N THR A 17 0.47 7.34 -2.86
CA THR A 17 0.76 6.40 -3.93
C THR A 17 1.87 6.96 -4.80
N VAL A 18 2.97 6.21 -4.90
CA VAL A 18 4.07 6.47 -5.82
C VAL A 18 4.15 5.32 -6.80
N LEU A 19 4.23 5.63 -8.09
CA LEU A 19 4.53 4.67 -9.13
C LEU A 19 5.98 4.88 -9.59
N SER A 20 6.80 3.86 -9.45
CA SER A 20 8.10 3.80 -10.12
C SER A 20 7.93 3.11 -11.46
N LEU A 21 8.38 3.72 -12.55
CA LEU A 21 8.40 3.14 -13.89
C LEU A 21 9.81 3.29 -14.46
N ASN A 22 10.51 2.17 -14.66
CA ASN A 22 11.89 2.16 -15.18
C ASN A 22 12.86 3.03 -14.37
N GLY A 23 12.63 3.13 -13.05
CA GLY A 23 13.44 3.94 -12.13
C GLY A 23 12.96 5.39 -11.96
N GLU A 24 12.00 5.86 -12.76
CA GLU A 24 11.41 7.18 -12.61
C GLU A 24 10.21 7.13 -11.65
N ASN A 25 10.18 8.02 -10.66
CA ASN A 25 9.11 8.06 -9.66
C ASN A 25 8.06 9.11 -10.00
N MET A 26 6.80 8.69 -10.05
CA MET A 26 5.62 9.53 -10.28
C MET A 26 4.70 9.49 -9.06
N HIS A 27 4.35 10.67 -8.53
CA HIS A 27 3.38 10.77 -7.45
C HIS A 27 1.95 10.74 -8.03
N LEU A 28 1.19 9.71 -7.66
CA LEU A 28 -0.17 9.49 -8.19
C LEU A 28 -1.28 10.01 -7.27
N GLY A 29 -0.92 10.59 -6.12
CA GLY A 29 -1.87 11.18 -5.17
C GLY A 29 -2.05 10.34 -3.93
N ARG A 30 -3.31 10.20 -3.48
CA ARG A 30 -3.67 9.50 -2.25
C ARG A 30 -4.52 8.27 -2.55
N ALA A 31 -4.24 7.18 -1.86
CA ALA A 31 -5.07 6.00 -1.79
C ALA A 31 -5.65 5.82 -0.38
N SER A 32 -6.83 5.22 -0.29
CA SER A 32 -7.41 4.76 0.97
C SER A 32 -7.87 3.31 0.82
N HIS A 33 -8.17 2.65 1.95
CA HIS A 33 -8.65 1.27 1.96
C HIS A 33 -7.72 0.31 1.22
N VAL A 34 -6.40 0.48 1.36
CA VAL A 34 -5.42 -0.41 0.75
C VAL A 34 -5.53 -1.78 1.43
N GLN A 35 -5.82 -2.80 0.64
CA GLN A 35 -5.97 -4.19 1.07
C GLN A 35 -5.08 -5.07 0.20
N VAL A 36 -4.37 -6.01 0.83
CA VAL A 36 -3.47 -6.95 0.16
C VAL A 36 -3.99 -8.36 0.38
N PHE A 37 -4.27 -9.06 -0.72
CA PHE A 37 -4.76 -10.44 -0.71
C PHE A 37 -3.74 -11.35 -1.39
N ARG A 38 -3.36 -12.44 -0.75
CA ARG A 38 -2.62 -13.51 -1.43
C ARG A 38 -3.56 -14.21 -2.42
N LEU A 39 -3.09 -14.43 -3.64
CA LEU A 39 -3.83 -15.18 -4.64
C LEU A 39 -3.84 -16.67 -4.29
N PRO A 40 -4.93 -17.40 -4.61
CA PRO A 40 -4.94 -18.86 -4.61
C PRO A 40 -3.79 -19.43 -5.45
N ASP A 41 -3.24 -20.58 -5.04
CA ASP A 41 -2.04 -21.14 -5.66
C ASP A 41 -2.26 -21.55 -7.14
N ASP A 42 -3.50 -21.83 -7.55
CA ASP A 42 -3.90 -22.12 -8.93
C ASP A 42 -3.96 -20.87 -9.83
N TRP A 43 -3.99 -19.67 -9.23
CA TRP A 43 -3.99 -18.39 -9.94
C TRP A 43 -2.65 -17.66 -9.84
N ALA A 44 -1.86 -17.98 -8.82
CA ALA A 44 -0.54 -17.43 -8.63
C ALA A 44 0.44 -17.98 -9.68
N HIS A 45 1.29 -17.11 -10.21
CA HIS A 45 2.38 -17.50 -11.11
C HIS A 45 3.63 -16.67 -10.81
N PRO A 46 4.80 -17.02 -11.35
CA PRO A 46 6.02 -16.24 -11.12
C PRO A 46 5.77 -14.75 -11.45
N GLY A 47 6.04 -13.88 -10.48
CA GLY A 47 5.83 -12.43 -10.58
C GLY A 47 4.43 -11.91 -10.20
N ILE A 48 3.43 -12.77 -10.05
CA ILE A 48 2.06 -12.39 -9.62
C ILE A 48 1.59 -13.34 -8.52
N THR A 49 1.61 -12.86 -7.29
CA THR A 49 1.26 -13.66 -6.09
C THR A 49 0.18 -13.01 -5.23
N HIS A 50 -0.12 -11.73 -5.48
CA HIS A 50 -1.06 -10.94 -4.69
C HIS A 50 -1.97 -10.09 -5.57
N SER A 51 -3.14 -9.78 -5.03
CA SER A 51 -4.02 -8.71 -5.48
C SER A 51 -4.01 -7.58 -4.45
N VAL A 52 -3.72 -6.36 -4.91
CA VAL A 52 -3.80 -5.14 -4.10
C VAL A 52 -4.99 -4.31 -4.57
N ARG A 53 -5.88 -4.05 -3.63
CA ARG A 53 -7.13 -3.31 -3.84
C ARG A 53 -7.09 -2.01 -3.07
N PHE A 54 -7.54 -0.92 -3.68
CA PHE A 54 -7.54 0.39 -3.03
C PHE A 54 -8.51 1.36 -3.72
N TYR A 55 -8.82 2.46 -3.06
CA TYR A 55 -9.59 3.57 -3.63
C TYR A 55 -8.68 4.77 -3.89
N ASP A 56 -8.61 5.24 -5.14
CA ASP A 56 -7.70 6.32 -5.58
C ASP A 56 -8.27 7.75 -5.38
N GLY A 57 -9.39 7.85 -4.66
CA GLY A 57 -10.14 9.10 -4.47
C GLY A 57 -11.34 9.23 -5.43
N ARG A 58 -11.33 8.50 -6.55
CA ARG A 58 -12.43 8.52 -7.54
C ARG A 58 -12.97 7.15 -7.89
N TYR A 59 -12.11 6.14 -7.96
CA TYR A 59 -12.46 4.79 -8.38
C TYR A 59 -11.81 3.75 -7.47
N TYR A 60 -12.50 2.62 -7.35
CA TYR A 60 -11.91 1.41 -6.84
C TYR A 60 -10.94 0.82 -7.88
N ARG A 61 -9.76 0.42 -7.42
CA ARG A 61 -8.68 -0.14 -8.22
C ARG A 61 -8.29 -1.49 -7.66
N GLU A 62 -7.98 -2.40 -8.57
CA GLU A 62 -7.36 -3.69 -8.27
C GLU A 62 -6.15 -3.87 -9.18
N LEU A 63 -5.02 -4.18 -8.57
CA LEU A 63 -3.74 -4.41 -9.27
C LEU A 63 -3.17 -5.76 -8.83
N LEU A 64 -2.57 -6.47 -9.77
CA LEU A 64 -1.95 -7.78 -9.55
C LEU A 64 -0.42 -7.66 -9.62
N GLY A 65 0.27 -8.42 -8.79
CA GLY A 65 1.73 -8.43 -8.74
C GLY A 65 2.29 -9.19 -7.55
N ALA A 66 3.57 -9.02 -7.27
CA ALA A 66 4.20 -9.50 -6.05
C ALA A 66 4.16 -8.39 -5.00
N ALA A 67 3.46 -8.64 -3.88
CA ALA A 67 3.34 -7.66 -2.80
C ALA A 67 4.29 -7.98 -1.63
N SER A 68 4.82 -6.94 -1.00
CA SER A 68 5.57 -7.01 0.25
C SER A 68 5.24 -5.81 1.14
N ILE A 69 5.59 -5.90 2.43
CA ILE A 69 5.41 -4.81 3.40
C ILE A 69 6.79 -4.44 3.96
N GLU A 70 7.18 -3.18 3.79
CA GLU A 70 8.35 -2.59 4.42
C GLU A 70 7.94 -2.07 5.81
N LEU A 71 8.26 -2.83 6.87
CA LEU A 71 7.76 -2.59 8.23
C LEU A 71 8.24 -1.27 8.85
N GLU A 72 9.46 -0.83 8.53
CA GLU A 72 10.03 0.41 9.09
C GLU A 72 9.28 1.66 8.63
N SER A 73 8.72 1.63 7.43
CA SER A 73 8.05 2.75 6.78
C SER A 73 6.53 2.56 6.65
N ASP A 74 5.99 1.45 7.16
CA ASP A 74 4.61 1.00 6.95
C ASP A 74 4.18 1.17 5.48
N THR A 75 5.07 0.74 4.56
CA THR A 75 4.88 0.87 3.12
C THR A 75 4.50 -0.46 2.51
N VAL A 76 3.38 -0.47 1.78
CA VAL A 76 3.01 -1.60 0.92
C VAL A 76 3.68 -1.40 -0.43
N VAL A 77 4.45 -2.40 -0.86
CA VAL A 77 5.09 -2.41 -2.17
C VAL A 77 4.42 -3.46 -3.03
N LEU A 78 4.08 -3.10 -4.26
CA LEU A 78 3.56 -3.99 -5.28
C LEU A 78 4.44 -3.91 -6.53
N ASP A 79 5.23 -4.95 -6.76
CA ASP A 79 5.97 -5.13 -8.00
C ASP A 79 5.06 -5.78 -9.05
N MET A 80 4.81 -5.09 -10.15
CA MET A 80 3.99 -5.57 -11.27
C MET A 80 4.86 -6.12 -12.42
N GLY A 81 6.18 -6.21 -12.23
CA GLY A 81 7.14 -6.58 -13.26
C GLY A 81 7.51 -5.44 -14.21
N GLN A 82 8.47 -5.69 -15.10
CA GLN A 82 8.91 -4.76 -16.15
C GLN A 82 9.25 -3.34 -15.63
N GLY A 83 9.88 -3.26 -14.45
CA GLY A 83 10.27 -2.00 -13.84
C GLY A 83 9.09 -1.17 -13.31
N LYS A 84 7.88 -1.74 -13.20
CA LYS A 84 6.68 -1.06 -12.71
C LYS A 84 6.39 -1.45 -11.27
N VAL A 85 6.56 -0.51 -10.34
CA VAL A 85 6.39 -0.75 -8.90
C VAL A 85 5.48 0.31 -8.28
N TYR A 86 4.39 -0.12 -7.65
CA TYR A 86 3.57 0.76 -6.81
C TYR A 86 4.07 0.72 -5.37
N ARG A 87 4.18 1.89 -4.75
CA ARG A 87 4.46 2.06 -3.32
C ARG A 87 3.33 2.84 -2.68
N PHE A 88 2.70 2.27 -1.67
CA PHE A 88 1.68 2.89 -0.85
C PHE A 88 2.30 3.22 0.50
N VAL A 89 2.73 4.47 0.66
CA VAL A 89 3.41 4.95 1.86
C VAL A 89 2.36 5.48 2.82
N LYS A 90 2.17 4.84 3.97
CA LYS A 90 1.16 5.28 4.94
C LYS A 90 1.54 6.66 5.47
N GLN A 91 0.61 7.61 5.41
CA GLN A 91 0.80 8.86 6.11
C GLN A 91 0.63 8.61 7.61
N ALA A 92 1.68 8.85 8.39
CA ALA A 92 1.52 9.00 9.83
C ALA A 92 0.46 10.10 10.05
N ALA A 93 -0.59 9.80 10.82
CA ALA A 93 -1.46 10.84 11.33
C ALA A 93 -0.54 11.88 11.98
N ARG A 94 -0.59 13.14 11.53
CA ARG A 94 0.15 14.22 12.17
C ARG A 94 -0.13 14.09 13.67
N ARG A 95 0.88 13.70 14.45
CA ARG A 95 0.87 14.06 15.86
C ARG A 95 0.96 15.56 15.81
N ASP A 96 -0.15 16.24 16.04
CA ASP A 96 -0.12 17.63 16.43
C ASP A 96 0.77 17.65 17.67
N VAL A 97 2.04 18.02 17.45
CA VAL A 97 2.90 18.45 18.53
C VAL A 97 2.24 19.72 18.99
N ASN A 98 1.35 19.57 19.98
CA ASN A 98 0.91 20.67 20.80
C ASN A 98 2.19 21.40 21.19
N LYS A 99 2.35 22.59 20.63
CA LYS A 99 3.20 23.62 21.20
C LYS A 99 2.61 23.91 22.57
N THR A 100 2.98 23.12 23.57
CA THR A 100 2.84 23.55 24.96
C THR A 100 3.92 24.60 25.14
N GLN A 101 3.51 25.86 24.95
CA GLN A 101 4.16 26.98 25.58
C GLN A 101 4.28 26.68 27.07
N ALA A 102 5.50 26.73 27.59
CA ALA A 102 5.83 27.21 28.93
C ALA A 102 7.32 27.59 28.92
#